data_AF-A0A2N0G1E7-F1
#
_entry.id   AF-A0A2N0G1E7-F1
#
_cell.length_a   1.000
_cell.length_b   1.000
_cell.length_c   1.000
_cell.angle_alpha   90.00
_cell.angle_beta   90.00
_cell.angle_gamma   90.00
#
_symmetry.space_group_name_H-M   'P 1'
#
loop_
_entity.id
_entity.type
_entity.pdbx_description
1 polymer ?
#
loop_
_entity_poly.entity_id
_entity_poly.type
_entity_poly.pdbx_seq_one_letter_code
_entity_poly.pdbx_strand_id
1 'polypeptide(L)'
;MNEFLSWAKAKFQVDKRLIFTYCIVYFLWGLGMNWFGATVEIAKFTFWWQVITCYILYMVPISLLLRNLPYHMQYAYGLIAMGLLEFCGYWFETSYAYPNNLLDLYFGIRNFALGMALFFALYFPLGNWAVNKIYESFSNNK
;
A
#
# COMPACT_ATOMS: atom_id res chain seq x y z
N MET A 1 -12.59 -21.10 -10.26
CA MET A 1 -13.11 -19.81 -9.75
C MET A 1 -13.68 -19.91 -8.34
N ASN A 2 -14.55 -20.89 -8.05
CA ASN A 2 -15.12 -21.09 -6.71
C ASN A 2 -14.07 -21.34 -5.61
N GLU A 3 -12.99 -22.06 -5.93
CA GLU A 3 -11.88 -22.31 -5.00
C GLU A 3 -11.13 -21.02 -4.61
N PHE A 4 -10.82 -20.16 -5.59
CA PHE A 4 -10.16 -18.88 -5.33
C PHE A 4 -11.02 -17.97 -4.46
N LEU A 5 -12.33 -17.86 -4.74
CA LEU A 5 -13.25 -17.05 -3.94
C LEU A 5 -13.39 -17.59 -2.51
N SER A 6 -13.41 -18.91 -2.34
CA SER A 6 -13.42 -19.55 -1.02
C SER A 6 -12.13 -19.25 -0.24
N TRP A 7 -10.98 -19.42 -0.89
CA TRP A 7 -9.67 -19.10 -0.33
C TRP A 7 -9.57 -17.62 0.08
N ALA A 8 -9.98 -16.70 -0.79
CA ALA A 8 -9.95 -15.27 -0.52
C ALA A 8 -10.86 -14.91 0.66
N LYS A 9 -12.10 -15.42 0.69
CA LYS A 9 -13.03 -15.20 1.80
C LYS A 9 -12.44 -15.65 3.14
N ALA A 10 -11.78 -16.80 3.18
CA ALA A 10 -11.14 -17.29 4.39
C ALA A 10 -10.04 -16.35 4.91
N LYS A 11 -9.30 -15.66 4.03
CA LYS A 11 -8.28 -14.68 4.42
C LYS A 11 -8.85 -13.45 5.12
N PHE A 12 -10.07 -13.05 4.76
CA PHE A 12 -10.79 -11.92 5.36
C PHE A 12 -11.53 -12.28 6.66
N GLN A 13 -11.65 -13.56 7.01
CA GLN A 13 -12.23 -13.99 8.29
C GLN A 13 -11.22 -13.81 9.42
N VAL A 14 -11.15 -12.59 9.95
CA VAL A 14 -10.18 -12.18 10.97
C VAL A 14 -10.87 -11.40 12.09
N ASP A 15 -10.17 -11.24 13.22
CA ASP A 15 -10.65 -10.38 14.29
C ASP A 15 -10.86 -8.94 13.79
N LYS A 16 -11.99 -8.34 14.16
CA LYS A 16 -12.31 -6.93 13.88
C LYS A 16 -11.24 -5.98 14.44
N ARG A 17 -10.62 -6.32 15.58
CA ARG A 17 -9.50 -5.56 16.14
C ARG A 17 -8.31 -5.54 15.20
N LEU A 18 -8.02 -6.66 14.55
CA LEU A 18 -6.92 -6.74 13.59
C LEU A 18 -7.21 -5.88 12.36
N ILE A 19 -8.42 -5.94 11.80
CA ILE A 19 -8.83 -5.05 10.69
C ILE A 19 -8.68 -3.58 11.10
N PHE A 20 -9.09 -3.24 12.31
CA PHE A 20 -8.95 -1.88 12.84
C PHE A 20 -7.48 -1.46 12.95
N THR A 21 -6.59 -2.34 13.42
CA THR A 21 -5.14 -2.09 13.42
C THR A 21 -4.60 -1.87 12.01
N TYR A 22 -5.01 -2.68 11.03
CA TYR A 22 -4.67 -2.46 9.63
C TYR A 22 -5.09 -1.08 9.15
N CYS A 23 -6.35 -0.70 9.37
CA CYS A 23 -6.86 0.60 8.95
C CYS A 23 -6.09 1.75 9.57
N ILE A 24 -5.79 1.71 10.88
CA ILE A 24 -5.01 2.76 11.55
C ILE A 24 -3.61 2.85 10.96
N VAL A 25 -2.89 1.73 10.87
CA VAL A 25 -1.50 1.71 10.40
C VAL A 25 -1.42 2.23 8.98
N TYR A 26 -2.25 1.71 8.07
CA TYR A 26 -2.25 2.13 6.68
C TYR A 26 -2.72 3.58 6.50
N PHE A 27 -3.70 4.04 7.29
CA PHE A 27 -4.17 5.42 7.22
C PHE A 27 -3.09 6.42 7.67
N LEU A 28 -2.45 6.18 8.82
CA LEU A 28 -1.36 7.03 9.31
C LEU A 28 -0.17 7.03 8.35
N TRP A 29 0.17 5.84 7.83
CA TRP A 29 1.21 5.71 6.81
C TRP A 29 0.85 6.53 5.56
N GLY A 30 -0.38 6.41 5.07
CA GLY A 30 -0.83 7.13 3.88
C GLY A 30 -0.85 8.64 4.04
N LEU A 31 -1.26 9.15 5.21
CA LEU A 31 -1.13 10.57 5.53
C LEU A 31 0.32 11.02 5.53
N GLY A 32 1.20 10.24 6.18
CA GLY A 32 2.63 10.53 6.24
C GLY A 32 3.27 10.56 4.86
N MET A 33 2.94 9.59 3.99
CA MET A 33 3.51 9.50 2.65
C MET A 33 2.95 10.53 1.68
N ASN A 34 1.66 10.86 1.77
CA ASN A 34 1.09 11.95 0.99
C ASN A 34 1.72 13.29 1.38
N TRP A 35 1.90 13.54 2.68
CA TRP A 35 2.61 14.74 3.16
C TRP A 35 4.08 14.74 2.73
N PHE A 36 4.79 13.63 2.89
CA PHE A 36 6.18 13.51 2.49
C PHE A 36 6.34 13.75 0.98
N GLY A 37 5.59 13.03 0.15
CA GLY A 37 5.67 13.13 -1.31
C GLY A 37 5.40 14.55 -1.83
N ALA A 38 4.46 15.28 -1.21
CA ALA A 38 4.21 16.67 -1.54
C ALA A 38 5.33 17.61 -1.05
N THR A 39 5.89 17.34 0.13
CA THR A 39 6.96 18.16 0.75
C THR A 39 8.28 18.05 -0.01
N VAL A 40 8.64 16.84 -0.44
CA VAL A 40 9.86 16.59 -1.22
C VAL A 40 9.62 16.67 -2.74
N GLU A 41 8.41 17.08 -3.14
CA GLU A 41 8.02 17.26 -4.54
C GLU A 41 8.32 16.02 -5.42
N ILE A 42 7.92 14.83 -4.96
CA ILE A 42 8.00 13.59 -5.75
C ILE A 42 6.67 13.34 -6.48
N ALA A 43 5.62 13.11 -5.70
CA ALA A 43 4.27 12.85 -6.18
C ALA A 43 3.24 13.37 -5.18
N LYS A 44 2.04 13.67 -5.68
CA LYS A 44 0.88 13.97 -4.86
C LYS A 44 -0.40 13.37 -5.43
N PHE A 45 -1.36 13.11 -4.56
CA PHE A 45 -2.74 12.87 -4.97
C PHE A 45 -3.41 14.17 -5.46
N THR A 46 -4.40 14.01 -6.32
CA THR A 46 -5.26 15.11 -6.79
C THR A 46 -6.11 15.69 -5.65
N PHE A 47 -6.58 14.82 -4.76
CA PHE A 47 -7.41 15.13 -3.60
C PHE A 47 -6.93 14.38 -2.36
N TRP A 48 -6.96 15.04 -1.19
CA TRP A 48 -6.48 14.46 0.07
C TRP A 48 -7.21 13.17 0.48
N TRP A 49 -8.51 13.06 0.15
CA TRP A 49 -9.34 11.91 0.54
C TRP A 49 -8.93 10.63 -0.19
N GLN A 50 -8.15 10.71 -1.26
CA GLN A 50 -7.65 9.55 -1.99
C GLN A 50 -6.70 8.69 -1.15
N VAL A 51 -6.16 9.25 -0.04
CA VAL A 51 -5.47 8.46 0.98
C VAL A 51 -6.38 7.34 1.50
N ILE A 52 -7.68 7.59 1.68
CA ILE A 52 -8.63 6.59 2.16
C ILE A 52 -8.84 5.49 1.11
N THR A 53 -9.08 5.85 -0.14
CA THR A 53 -9.33 4.86 -1.20
C THR A 53 -8.09 4.03 -1.52
N CYS A 54 -6.91 4.65 -1.55
CA CYS A 54 -5.65 3.98 -1.81
C CYS A 54 -5.21 3.13 -0.61
N TYR A 55 -4.99 3.74 0.55
CA TYR A 55 -4.37 3.02 1.68
C TYR A 55 -5.35 2.12 2.41
N ILE A 56 -6.61 2.52 2.56
CA ILE A 56 -7.60 1.71 3.29
C ILE A 56 -8.32 0.77 2.32
N LEU A 57 -9.02 1.29 1.31
CA LEU A 57 -9.91 0.45 0.49
C LEU A 57 -9.16 -0.46 -0.49
N TYR A 58 -7.96 -0.08 -0.93
CA TYR A 58 -7.18 -0.87 -1.86
C TYR A 58 -6.08 -1.68 -1.15
N MET A 59 -5.20 -1.02 -0.39
CA MET A 59 -4.03 -1.71 0.17
C MET A 59 -4.36 -2.64 1.35
N VAL A 60 -5.28 -2.29 2.26
CA VAL A 60 -5.62 -3.18 3.40
C VAL A 60 -6.16 -4.53 2.92
N PRO A 61 -7.12 -4.62 1.98
CA PRO A 61 -7.59 -5.91 1.50
C PRO A 61 -6.48 -6.77 0.89
N ILE A 62 -5.59 -6.15 0.11
CA ILE A 62 -4.45 -6.84 -0.51
C ILE A 62 -3.48 -7.31 0.58
N SER A 63 -3.18 -6.46 1.57
CA SER A 63 -2.33 -6.82 2.71
C SER A 63 -2.89 -8.03 3.47
N LEU A 64 -4.20 -8.08 3.70
CA LEU A 64 -4.88 -9.20 4.36
C LEU A 64 -4.81 -10.50 3.54
N LEU A 65 -4.95 -10.41 2.20
CA LEU A 65 -4.79 -11.56 1.30
C LEU A 65 -3.37 -12.12 1.35
N LEU A 66 -2.37 -11.23 1.38
CA LEU A 66 -0.95 -11.58 1.37
C LEU A 66 -0.41 -11.95 2.76
N ARG A 67 -1.17 -11.67 3.82
CA ARG A 67 -0.78 -11.96 5.20
C ARG A 67 -0.50 -13.46 5.39
N ASN A 68 0.52 -13.73 6.19
CA ASN A 68 1.08 -15.06 6.49
C ASN A 68 1.86 -15.72 5.34
N LEU A 69 2.06 -15.03 4.21
CA LEU A 69 3.04 -15.45 3.21
C LEU A 69 4.46 -14.99 3.61
N PRO A 70 5.51 -15.63 3.11
CA PRO A 70 6.88 -15.13 3.22
C PRO A 70 7.03 -13.71 2.64
N TYR A 71 7.91 -12.89 3.20
CA TYR A 71 8.05 -11.47 2.83
C TYR A 71 8.29 -11.26 1.32
N HIS A 72 9.08 -12.13 0.68
CA HIS A 72 9.38 -12.04 -0.75
C HIS A 72 8.16 -12.33 -1.63
N MET A 73 7.25 -13.21 -1.18
CA MET A 73 5.99 -13.46 -1.88
C MET A 73 5.02 -12.29 -1.70
N GLN A 74 4.96 -11.71 -0.51
CA GLN A 74 4.18 -10.50 -0.27
C GLN A 74 4.67 -9.36 -1.16
N TYR A 75 5.97 -9.20 -1.30
CA TYR A 75 6.56 -8.22 -2.21
C TYR A 75 6.21 -8.52 -3.67
N ALA A 76 6.43 -9.75 -4.16
CA ALA A 76 6.18 -10.10 -5.55
C ALA A 76 4.71 -9.95 -5.96
N TYR A 77 3.78 -10.43 -5.14
CA TYR A 77 2.35 -10.25 -5.41
C TYR A 77 1.89 -8.82 -5.17
N GLY A 78 2.48 -8.15 -4.18
CA GLY A 78 2.29 -6.73 -3.92
C GLY A 78 2.73 -5.85 -5.10
N LEU A 79 3.77 -6.24 -5.81
CA LEU A 79 4.26 -5.53 -7.00
C LEU A 79 3.22 -5.54 -8.13
N ILE A 80 2.48 -6.64 -8.29
CA ILE A 80 1.38 -6.71 -9.26
C ILE A 80 0.29 -5.71 -8.87
N ALA A 81 -0.09 -5.67 -7.60
CA ALA A 81 -1.07 -4.71 -7.08
C ALA A 81 -0.60 -3.27 -7.26
N MET A 82 0.62 -2.94 -6.84
CA MET A 82 1.14 -1.58 -7.00
C MET A 82 1.33 -1.18 -8.45
N GLY A 83 1.76 -2.10 -9.31
CA GLY A 83 1.88 -1.83 -10.74
C GLY A 83 0.55 -1.38 -11.34
N LEU A 84 -0.55 -2.07 -10.99
CA LEU A 84 -1.89 -1.67 -11.41
C LEU A 84 -2.33 -0.34 -10.79
N LEU A 85 -2.05 -0.14 -9.50
CA LEU A 85 -2.43 1.09 -8.78
C LEU A 85 -1.72 2.33 -9.32
N GLU A 86 -0.39 2.26 -9.49
CA GLU A 86 0.41 3.36 -10.01
C GLU A 86 0.06 3.63 -11.48
N PHE A 87 -0.05 2.59 -12.31
CA PHE A 87 -0.45 2.75 -13.71
C PHE A 87 -1.80 3.45 -13.84
N CYS A 88 -2.84 2.95 -13.16
CA CYS A 88 -4.17 3.57 -13.17
C CYS A 88 -4.15 4.95 -12.52
N GLY A 89 -3.33 5.15 -11.48
CA GLY A 89 -3.17 6.38 -10.75
C GLY A 89 -2.81 7.55 -11.67
N TYR A 90 -1.73 7.39 -12.42
CA TYR A 90 -1.27 8.40 -13.39
C TYR A 90 -2.14 8.44 -14.64
N TRP A 91 -2.63 7.29 -15.12
CA TRP A 91 -3.49 7.24 -16.31
C TRP A 91 -4.81 7.99 -16.13
N PHE A 92 -5.46 7.84 -14.97
CA PHE A 92 -6.69 8.56 -14.63
C PHE A 92 -6.46 9.93 -14.01
N GLU A 93 -5.20 10.40 -13.97
CA GLU A 93 -4.84 11.70 -13.38
C GLU A 93 -5.32 11.86 -11.93
N THR A 94 -5.34 10.74 -11.21
CA THR A 94 -5.67 10.68 -9.79
C THR A 94 -4.44 10.84 -8.91
N SER A 95 -3.25 10.77 -9.51
CA SER A 95 -1.94 11.05 -8.93
C SER A 95 -1.09 11.80 -9.95
N TYR A 96 -0.27 12.74 -9.49
CA TYR A 96 0.62 13.52 -10.33
C TYR A 96 2.06 13.44 -9.82
N ALA A 97 2.99 13.23 -10.74
CA ALA A 97 4.42 13.41 -10.52
C ALA A 97 4.78 14.89 -10.64
N TYR A 98 5.59 15.40 -9.73
CA TYR A 98 6.11 16.77 -9.87
C TYR A 98 7.13 16.84 -11.00
N PRO A 99 7.17 17.94 -11.78
CA PRO A 99 8.17 18.10 -12.82
C PRO A 99 9.57 18.23 -12.21
N ASN A 100 10.58 17.59 -12.83
CA ASN A 100 11.97 17.59 -12.35
C ASN A 100 12.13 17.05 -10.93
N ASN A 101 11.27 16.12 -10.51
CA ASN A 101 11.43 15.44 -9.23
C ASN A 101 12.73 14.62 -9.20
N LEU A 102 13.15 14.22 -8.00
CA LEU A 102 14.41 13.48 -7.80
C LEU A 102 14.50 12.21 -8.66
N LEU A 103 13.41 11.43 -8.78
CA LEU A 103 13.41 10.20 -9.58
C LEU A 103 13.58 10.51 -11.08
N ASP A 104 12.94 11.56 -11.58
CA ASP A 104 13.08 12.01 -12.96
C ASP A 104 14.53 12.47 -13.25
N LEU A 105 15.17 13.15 -12.30
CA LEU A 105 16.55 13.63 -12.46
C LEU A 105 17.57 12.48 -12.46
N TYR A 106 17.41 11.48 -11.60
CA TYR A 106 18.37 10.37 -11.49
C TYR A 106 18.13 9.25 -12.51
N PHE A 107 16.87 8.94 -12.81
CA PHE A 107 16.50 7.77 -13.61
C PHE A 107 15.75 8.12 -14.89
N GLY A 108 15.35 9.38 -15.09
CA GLY A 108 14.57 9.82 -16.24
C GLY A 108 13.06 9.61 -16.06
N ILE A 109 12.28 10.51 -16.66
CA ILE A 109 10.80 10.55 -16.54
C ILE A 109 10.09 9.23 -16.89
N ARG A 110 10.65 8.42 -17.80
CA ARG A 110 10.05 7.14 -18.22
C ARG A 110 10.08 6.07 -17.13
N ASN A 111 10.95 6.23 -16.12
CA ASN A 111 11.14 5.26 -15.05
C ASN A 111 10.36 5.60 -13.78
N PHE A 112 9.68 6.74 -13.74
CA PHE A 112 9.00 7.23 -12.54
C PHE A 112 7.98 6.23 -11.99
N ALA A 113 6.93 5.90 -12.77
CA ALA A 113 5.86 5.02 -12.32
C ALA A 113 6.35 3.61 -11.97
N LEU A 114 7.36 3.10 -12.69
CA LEU A 114 8.01 1.83 -12.37
C LEU A 114 8.74 1.91 -11.03
N GLY A 115 9.50 2.98 -10.79
CA GLY A 115 10.19 3.22 -9.52
C GLY A 115 9.21 3.29 -8.35
N MET A 116 8.10 4.01 -8.52
CA MET A 116 7.03 4.10 -7.51
C MET A 116 6.43 2.71 -7.22
N ALA A 117 6.11 1.93 -8.26
CA ALA A 117 5.56 0.59 -8.08
C ALA A 117 6.53 -0.34 -7.33
N LEU A 118 7.82 -0.32 -7.69
CA LEU A 118 8.87 -1.10 -7.03
C LEU A 118 9.05 -0.72 -5.57
N PHE A 119 9.01 0.58 -5.26
CA PHE A 119 9.12 1.09 -3.90
C PHE A 119 7.90 0.75 -3.04
N PHE A 120 6.70 1.10 -3.51
CA PHE A 120 5.48 0.92 -2.74
C PHE A 120 5.08 -0.55 -2.58
N ALA A 121 5.57 -1.46 -3.43
CA ALA A 121 5.36 -2.90 -3.23
C ALA A 121 5.94 -3.40 -1.90
N LEU A 122 6.94 -2.70 -1.34
CA LEU A 122 7.49 -2.98 -0.01
C LEU A 122 6.47 -2.70 1.12
N TYR A 123 5.39 -1.96 0.85
CA TYR A 123 4.43 -1.60 1.90
C TYR A 123 3.64 -2.80 2.39
N PHE A 124 3.41 -3.81 1.54
CA PHE A 124 2.73 -5.02 1.98
C PHE A 124 3.51 -5.81 3.02
N PRO A 125 4.79 -6.22 2.77
CA PRO A 125 5.58 -6.91 3.79
C PRO A 125 5.83 -6.03 5.03
N LEU A 126 6.15 -4.74 4.86
CA LEU A 126 6.39 -3.84 5.99
C LEU A 126 5.13 -3.57 6.80
N GLY A 127 4.00 -3.31 6.13
CA GLY A 127 2.71 -3.06 6.74
C GLY A 127 2.18 -4.28 7.49
N ASN A 128 2.27 -5.47 6.89
CA ASN A 128 1.90 -6.72 7.58
C ASN A 128 2.78 -6.97 8.81
N TRP A 129 4.09 -6.71 8.72
CA TRP A 129 4.98 -6.81 9.87
C TRP A 129 4.62 -5.81 10.99
N ALA A 130 4.42 -4.54 10.65
CA ALA A 130 4.08 -3.49 11.60
C ALA A 130 2.74 -3.77 12.29
N VAL A 131 1.72 -4.15 11.53
CA VAL A 131 0.39 -4.51 12.06
C VAL A 131 0.48 -5.70 13.00
N ASN A 132 1.20 -6.76 12.62
CA ASN A 132 1.37 -7.93 13.50
C ASN A 132 2.02 -7.55 14.83
N LYS A 133 3.08 -6.73 14.80
CA LYS A 133 3.76 -6.26 16.02
C LYS A 133 2.85 -5.44 16.92
N ILE A 134 2.09 -4.50 16.34
CA ILE A 134 1.15 -3.67 17.09
C ILE A 134 0.02 -4.52 17.68
N TYR A 135 -0.55 -5.42 16.87
CA TYR A 135 -1.65 -6.29 17.28
C TYR A 135 -1.25 -7.25 18.41
N GLU A 136 -0.09 -7.90 18.30
CA GLU A 136 0.46 -8.76 19.35
C GLU A 136 0.69 -7.99 20.65
N SER A 137 1.19 -6.75 20.57
CA SER A 137 1.40 -5.90 21.74
C SER A 137 0.09 -5.58 22.48
N PHE A 138 -1.04 -5.45 21.79
CA PHE A 138 -2.34 -5.26 22.44
C PHE A 138 -2.94 -6.56 22.97
N SER A 139 -2.63 -7.69 22.34
CA SER A 139 -3.12 -9.01 22.76
C SER A 139 -2.38 -9.57 23.96
N ASN A 140 -1.07 -9.32 24.08
CA ASN A 140 -0.24 -9.78 25.20
C ASN A 140 -0.41 -8.96 26.49
N ASN A 141 -1.09 -7.81 26.41
CA ASN A 141 -1.44 -6.97 27.56
C ASN A 141 -2.80 -7.35 28.18
N LYS A 142 -3.27 -8.58 27.94
CA LYS A 142 -4.42 -9.21 28.59
C LYS A 142 -4.00 -10.53 29.21
#